data_AF-A0A315R0X7-F1
#
_entry.id   AF-A0A315R0X7-F1
#
_cell.length_a   1.000
_cell.length_b   1.000
_cell.length_c   1.000
_cell.angle_alpha   90.00
_cell.angle_beta   90.00
_cell.angle_gamma   90.00
#
_symmetry.space_group_name_H-M   'P 1'
#
loop_
_entity.id
_entity.type
_entity.pdbx_description
1 polymer ?
#
loop_
_entity_poly.entity_id
_entity_poly.type
_entity_poly.pdbx_seq_one_letter_code
_entity_poly.pdbx_strand_id
1 'polypeptide(L)' 'RISSSNNLILDIYVDHSSVEIFIDDGEISITDLVFPEKDSNEIKLSLNNSEIKINELNISEMNSIW' A
#
# COMPACT_ATOMS: atom_id res chain seq x y z
N ARG A 1 9.04 10.51 12.91
CA ARG A 1 8.08 11.63 12.75
C ARG A 1 7.86 11.67 11.25
N ILE A 2 6.71 11.15 10.76
CA ILE A 2 6.37 11.12 9.31
C ILE A 2 6.85 12.42 8.68
N SER A 3 7.60 12.28 7.59
CA SER A 3 8.58 13.23 7.10
C SER A 3 8.13 14.68 7.23
N SER A 4 9.06 15.61 7.44
CA SER A 4 8.78 17.06 7.48
C SER A 4 8.18 17.64 6.18
N SER A 5 7.91 16.79 5.18
CA SER A 5 7.23 17.13 3.94
C SER A 5 5.72 17.01 4.10
N ASN A 6 4.96 17.77 3.31
CA ASN A 6 3.50 17.70 3.34
C ASN A 6 2.92 16.53 2.51
N ASN A 7 3.79 15.58 2.14
CA ASN A 7 3.50 14.42 1.32
C ASN A 7 3.80 13.15 2.13
N LEU A 8 3.00 12.11 1.89
CA LEU A 8 3.18 10.80 2.47
C LEU A 8 3.61 9.85 1.34
N ILE A 9 4.73 9.13 1.51
CA ILE A 9 5.19 8.12 0.56
C ILE A 9 4.85 6.75 1.14
N LEU A 10 4.19 5.92 0.34
CA LEU A 10 3.75 4.58 0.71
C LEU A 10 4.22 3.57 -0.34
N ASP A 11 5.01 2.60 0.09
CA ASP A 11 5.26 1.37 -0.68
C ASP A 11 4.41 0.26 -0.07
N ILE A 12 3.53 -0.33 -0.89
CA ILE A 12 2.57 -1.34 -0.45
C ILE A 12 2.82 -2.62 -1.25
N TYR A 13 3.14 -3.70 -0.55
CA TYR A 13 3.32 -5.04 -1.09
C TYR A 13 2.16 -5.92 -0.65
N VAL A 14 1.58 -6.64 -1.61
CA VAL A 14 0.45 -7.55 -1.38
C VAL A 14 0.83 -8.90 -1.97
N ASP A 15 0.86 -9.92 -1.13
CA ASP A 15 1.03 -11.32 -1.52
C ASP A 15 -0.23 -12.12 -1.15
N HIS A 16 -0.28 -13.41 -1.49
CA HIS A 16 -1.42 -14.29 -1.30
C HIS A 16 -2.01 -14.26 0.13
N SER A 17 -1.19 -13.99 1.14
CA SER A 17 -1.62 -14.01 2.54
C SER A 17 -1.04 -12.90 3.43
N SER A 18 -0.47 -11.85 2.84
CA SER A 18 0.08 -10.72 3.60
C SER A 18 -0.08 -9.40 2.88
N VAL A 19 -0.11 -8.34 3.69
CA VAL A 19 0.06 -6.95 3.23
C VAL A 19 1.16 -6.31 4.06
N GLU A 20 2.11 -5.68 3.39
CA GLU A 20 3.23 -4.96 3.99
C GLU A 20 3.24 -3.52 3.47
N ILE A 21 3.35 -2.56 4.39
CA ILE A 21 3.37 -1.13 4.08
C ILE A 21 4.64 -0.54 4.67
N PHE A 22 5.43 0.09 3.81
CA PHE A 22 6.59 0.89 4.20
C PHE A 22 6.27 2.36 3.97
N ILE A 23 6.47 3.16 5.01
CA ILE A 23 6.16 4.59 5.02
C ILE A 23 7.46 5.37 5.08
N ASP A 24 7.57 6.39 4.22
CA ASP A 24 8.72 7.31 4.15
C ASP A 24 10.06 6.56 4.13
N ASP A 25 10.32 5.81 3.06
CA ASP A 25 11.55 5.02 2.85
C ASP A 25 11.83 4.01 3.99
N GLY A 26 10.78 3.51 4.65
CA GLY A 26 10.87 2.49 5.69
C GLY A 26 11.15 3.03 7.09
N GLU A 27 10.99 4.33 7.36
CA GLU A 27 11.01 4.88 8.73
C GLU A 27 9.96 4.18 9.62
N ILE A 28 8.83 3.79 9.02
CA ILE A 28 7.77 3.01 9.66
C ILE A 28 7.41 1.84 8.75
N SER A 29 7.32 0.64 9.33
CA SER A 29 6.84 -0.56 8.67
C SER A 29 5.60 -1.12 9.36
N ILE A 30 4.61 -1.53 8.58
CA ILE A 30 3.39 -2.19 9.04
C ILE A 30 3.25 -3.50 8.26
N THR A 31 2.97 -4.60 8.97
CA THR A 31 2.74 -5.91 8.36
C THR A 31 1.51 -6.52 8.99
N ASP A 32 0.64 -7.10 8.16
CA ASP A 32 -0.50 -7.88 8.63
C ASP A 32 -0.75 -9.11 7.74
N LEU A 33 -1.35 -10.14 8.33
CA LEU A 33 -1.81 -11.31 7.61
C LEU A 33 -3.21 -11.06 7.07
N VAL A 34 -3.46 -11.50 5.86
CA VAL A 34 -4.78 -11.46 5.23
C VAL A 34 -5.13 -12.83 4.66
N PHE A 35 -6.42 -13.15 4.61
CA PHE A 35 -6.91 -14.41 4.04
C PHE A 35 -8.03 -14.10 3.04
N PRO A 36 -7.68 -13.58 1.86
CA PRO A 36 -8.66 -13.13 0.87
C PRO A 36 -9.47 -14.31 0.31
N GLU A 37 -10.73 -14.03 -0.04
CA GLU A 37 -11.52 -14.95 -0.86
C GLU A 37 -10.93 -15.03 -2.28
N LYS A 38 -11.17 -16.13 -2.98
CA LYS A 38 -10.54 -16.45 -4.29
C LYS A 38 -10.63 -15.31 -5.32
N ASP A 39 -11.72 -14.55 -5.30
CA ASP A 39 -12.00 -13.50 -6.29
C ASP A 39 -11.72 -12.08 -5.73
N SER A 40 -11.11 -11.97 -4.55
CA SER A 40 -10.80 -10.70 -3.89
C SER A 40 -9.46 -10.12 -4.38
N ASN A 41 -9.43 -9.67 -5.63
CA ASN A 41 -8.21 -9.20 -6.32
C ASN A 41 -8.28 -7.75 -6.80
N GLU A 42 -9.21 -6.95 -6.24
CA GLU A 42 -9.43 -5.56 -6.65
C GLU A 42 -8.68 -4.57 -5.75
N ILE A 43 -8.07 -3.56 -6.37
CA ILE A 43 -7.52 -2.40 -5.65
C ILE A 43 -8.52 -1.24 -5.76
N LYS A 44 -8.96 -0.73 -4.61
CA LYS A 44 -9.90 0.40 -4.54
C LYS A 44 -9.34 1.52 -3.67
N LEU A 45 -9.25 2.73 -4.24
CA LEU A 45 -9.10 3.96 -3.47
C LEU A 45 -10.47 4.56 -3.18
N SER A 46 -10.71 4.92 -1.92
CA SER A 46 -11.93 5.59 -1.48
C SER A 46 -11.63 6.70 -0.49
N LEU A 47 -12.39 7.79 -0.59
CA LEU A 47 -12.32 8.95 0.29
C LEU A 47 -13.65 9.07 1.02
N ASN A 48 -13.59 9.30 2.33
CA ASN A 48 -14.81 9.40 3.12
C ASN A 48 -15.49 10.77 2.96
N ASN A 49 -14.77 11.89 3.14
CA ASN A 49 -15.32 13.26 3.07
C ASN A 49 -14.25 14.35 2.81
N SER A 50 -13.11 13.98 2.23
CA SER A 50 -11.98 14.89 2.03
C SER A 50 -11.42 14.76 0.62
N GLU A 51 -10.74 15.80 0.17
CA GLU A 51 -9.94 15.77 -1.05
C GLU A 51 -8.51 15.34 -0.71
N ILE A 52 -7.97 14.41 -1.49
CA ILE A 52 -6.55 14.06 -1.46
C ILE A 52 -5.97 14.34 -2.83
N LYS A 53 -4.75 14.87 -2.85
CA LYS A 53 -3.96 14.94 -4.07
C LYS A 53 -3.03 13.73 -4.12
N ILE A 54 -3.21 12.88 -5.12
CA ILE A 54 -2.26 11.82 -5.45
C ILE A 54 -1.23 12.46 -6.40
N ASN A 55 -0.01 12.65 -5.91
CA ASN A 55 1.06 13.20 -6.74
C ASN A 55 1.57 12.15 -7.76
N GLU A 56 1.64 10.89 -7.34
CA GLU A 56 2.09 9.76 -8.14
C GLU A 56 1.43 8.47 -7.64
N LEU A 57 1.11 7.56 -8.56
CA LEU A 57 0.60 6.21 -8.27
C LEU A 57 1.16 5.26 -9.32
N ASN A 58 1.97 4.31 -8.86
CA ASN A 58 2.50 3.23 -9.68
C ASN A 58 1.98 1.90 -9.13
N ILE A 59 1.49 1.03 -10.01
CA ILE A 59 1.03 -0.32 -9.66
C ILE A 59 1.76 -1.29 -10.58
N SER A 60 2.35 -2.33 -10.02
CA SER A 60 3.12 -3.33 -10.75
C SER A 60 2.84 -4.73 -10.22
N GLU A 61 2.77 -5.70 -11.12
CA GLU A 61 2.62 -7.10 -10.76
C GLU A 61 3.94 -7.66 -10.24
N MET A 62 3.87 -8.44 -9.15
CA MET A 62 5.01 -9.17 -8.61
C MET A 62 5.04 -10.57 -9.20
N ASN A 63 6.15 -10.91 -9.86
CA ASN A 63 6.35 -12.28 -10.34
C ASN A 63 6.63 -13.23 -9.17
N SER A 64 6.20 -14.48 -9.33
CA SER A 64 6.65 -15.58 -8.46
C SER A 64 8.17 -15.63 -8.41
N ILE A 65 8.71 -15.85 -7.21
CA ILE A 65 10.13 -16.16 -6.98
C ILE A 65 10.44 -17.66 -7.05
N TRP A 66 9.39 -18.49 -7.20
CA TRP A 66 9.44 -19.93 -7.41
C TRP A 66 9.29 -20.30 -8.88
#